data_AF-A0A8B9FNK8-F1
#
_entry.id   AF-A0A8B9FNK8-F1
#
_cell.length_a   1.000
_cell.length_b   1.000
_cell.length_c   1.000
_cell.angle_alpha   90.00
_cell.angle_beta   90.00
_cell.angle_gamma   90.00
#
_symmetry.space_group_name_H-M   'P 1'
#
loop_
_entity.id
_entity.type
_entity.pdbx_description
1 polymer ?
#
loop_
_entity_poly.entity_id
_entity_poly.type
_entity_poly.pdbx_seq_one_letter_code
_entity_poly.pdbx_strand_id
1 'polypeptide(L)'
;AENKVHHETLKNTETREMEKLTHLEALMFTAVLETCVDQLSILGYIMPVSYEGQTDLEIVEAVKELDSNYQESAKQGSRETVTSMSLKSTEHKQQLGKIEELKSTHHLSNRAVKNSALSIESLRKIQADRQYASDVITATLKRMQKSGTFNSLTEANEKEEAKKSKFHDVLIRSEGKKQIKSLEKQLQDVKKQTETELKSRDAMILNLKDELQEIKAKVSMESAYVKKSTDLQVHETQKRCNNAENILDKEIQVSPSHGPYSTGRHIQLVRKESSLAPQMPFVFSITVTNKTI
;
A
#
# COMPACT_ATOMS: atom_id res chain seq x y z
N ALA A 1 -45.19 11.46 -0.19
CA ALA A 1 -45.31 9.99 -0.25
C ALA A 1 -44.46 9.29 0.82
N GLU A 2 -43.36 9.90 1.29
CA GLU A 2 -42.44 9.28 2.26
C GLU A 2 -42.94 9.25 3.71
N ASN A 3 -43.88 10.11 4.09
CA ASN A 3 -44.46 10.10 5.46
C ASN A 3 -45.56 9.04 5.67
N LYS A 4 -45.90 8.26 4.64
CA LYS A 4 -46.88 7.16 4.76
C LYS A 4 -46.22 5.82 5.12
N VAL A 5 -44.94 5.65 4.76
CA VAL A 5 -44.18 4.40 4.97
C VAL A 5 -43.74 4.22 6.42
N HIS A 6 -43.48 5.32 7.15
CA HIS A 6 -43.14 5.25 8.58
C HIS A 6 -44.35 5.04 9.50
N HIS A 7 -45.56 5.36 9.05
CA HIS A 7 -46.78 5.08 9.82
C HIS A 7 -47.27 3.62 9.62
N GLU A 8 -46.77 2.94 8.59
CA GLU A 8 -47.18 1.57 8.24
C GLU A 8 -46.28 0.49 8.88
N THR A 9 -45.09 0.88 9.37
CA THR A 9 -44.15 -0.03 10.05
C THR A 9 -44.32 -0.09 11.57
N LEU A 10 -45.11 0.82 12.17
CA LEU A 10 -45.39 0.87 13.62
C LEU A 10 -46.73 0.23 14.02
N LYS A 11 -47.44 -0.39 13.07
CA LYS A 11 -48.78 -0.97 13.31
C LYS A 11 -48.80 -2.49 13.52
N ASN A 12 -47.66 -3.17 13.43
CA ASN A 12 -47.55 -4.64 13.58
C ASN A 12 -47.00 -5.10 14.94
N THR A 13 -46.99 -4.24 15.95
CA THR A 13 -46.97 -4.68 17.35
C THR A 13 -48.40 -4.90 17.83
N GLU A 14 -49.20 -5.64 17.06
CA GLU A 14 -50.31 -6.37 17.65
C GLU A 14 -49.67 -7.38 18.59
N THR A 15 -50.05 -7.30 19.87
CA THR A 15 -49.85 -8.36 20.84
C THR A 15 -50.17 -9.68 20.14
N ARG A 16 -49.13 -10.46 19.78
CA ARG A 16 -49.27 -11.83 19.32
C ARG A 16 -49.82 -12.62 20.50
N GLU A 17 -51.14 -12.55 20.69
CA GLU A 17 -51.86 -13.52 21.52
C GLU A 17 -51.68 -14.85 20.82
N MET A 18 -50.66 -15.57 21.24
CA MET A 18 -50.34 -16.85 20.64
C MET A 18 -51.45 -17.83 21.00
N GLU A 19 -51.99 -18.48 19.97
CA GLU A 19 -53.08 -19.43 20.13
C GLU A 19 -52.69 -20.52 21.13
N LYS A 20 -53.57 -20.75 22.10
CA LYS A 20 -53.35 -21.78 23.12
C LYS A 20 -53.60 -23.13 22.50
N LEU A 21 -52.62 -24.02 22.61
CA LEU A 21 -52.77 -25.40 22.18
C LEU A 21 -53.81 -26.10 23.05
N THR A 22 -54.50 -27.08 22.47
CA THR A 22 -55.41 -27.93 23.24
C THR A 22 -54.64 -28.69 24.32
N HIS A 23 -55.32 -29.12 25.38
CA HIS A 23 -54.67 -29.83 26.47
C HIS A 23 -53.96 -31.11 26.01
N LEU A 24 -54.57 -31.84 25.07
CA LEU A 24 -53.99 -33.06 24.50
C LEU A 24 -52.71 -32.76 23.71
N GLU A 25 -52.74 -31.73 22.86
CA GLU A 25 -51.56 -31.29 22.10
C GLU A 25 -50.44 -30.83 23.04
N ALA A 26 -50.76 -30.05 24.07
CA ALA A 26 -49.79 -29.60 25.05
C ALA A 26 -49.10 -30.79 25.76
N LEU A 27 -49.85 -31.84 26.13
CA LEU A 27 -49.28 -33.07 26.70
C LEU A 27 -48.37 -33.79 25.71
N MET A 28 -48.78 -33.92 24.45
CA MET A 28 -47.97 -34.57 23.41
C MET A 28 -46.64 -33.81 23.19
N PHE A 29 -46.68 -32.48 23.08
CA PHE A 29 -45.49 -31.66 22.94
C PHE A 29 -44.61 -31.70 24.19
N THR A 30 -45.20 -31.70 25.38
CA THR A 30 -44.48 -31.84 26.66
C THR A 30 -43.65 -33.12 26.70
N ALA A 31 -44.21 -34.28 26.32
CA ALA A 31 -43.47 -35.54 26.30
C ALA A 31 -42.27 -35.51 25.34
N VAL A 32 -42.42 -34.85 24.18
CA VAL A 32 -41.31 -34.65 23.22
C VAL A 32 -40.24 -33.73 23.81
N LEU A 33 -40.65 -32.61 24.42
CA LEU A 33 -39.70 -31.64 25.02
C LEU A 33 -38.93 -32.26 26.19
N GLU A 34 -39.56 -33.09 27.02
CA GLU A 34 -38.90 -33.87 28.07
C GLU A 34 -37.80 -34.77 27.49
N THR A 35 -38.14 -35.51 26.43
CA THR A 35 -37.16 -36.35 25.71
C THR A 35 -35.98 -35.52 25.18
N CYS A 36 -36.23 -34.32 24.65
CA CYS A 36 -35.16 -33.44 24.18
C CYS A 36 -34.26 -32.94 25.32
N VAL A 37 -34.81 -32.62 26.49
CA VAL A 37 -34.02 -32.21 27.67
C VAL A 37 -33.13 -33.36 28.13
N ASP A 38 -33.65 -34.58 28.15
CA ASP A 38 -32.89 -35.77 28.53
C ASP A 38 -31.76 -36.05 27.53
N GLN A 39 -32.05 -35.99 26.23
CA GLN A 39 -31.05 -36.14 25.17
C GLN A 39 -29.93 -35.09 25.26
N LEU A 40 -30.28 -33.82 25.51
CA LEU A 40 -29.30 -32.77 25.70
C LEU A 40 -28.47 -32.98 26.96
N SER A 41 -29.07 -33.53 28.03
CA SER A 41 -28.36 -33.90 29.26
C SER A 41 -27.37 -35.02 29.01
N ILE A 42 -27.79 -36.11 28.35
CA ILE A 42 -26.92 -37.22 27.92
C ILE A 42 -25.76 -36.69 27.06
N LEU A 43 -26.06 -35.82 26.08
CA LEU A 43 -25.04 -35.20 25.25
C LEU A 43 -24.04 -34.38 26.09
N GLY A 44 -24.51 -33.73 27.16
CA GLY A 44 -23.65 -33.01 28.10
C GLY A 44 -22.72 -33.92 28.90
N TYR A 45 -23.12 -35.16 29.20
CA TYR A 45 -22.26 -36.15 29.86
C TYR A 45 -21.24 -36.79 28.91
N ILE A 46 -21.60 -36.96 27.64
CA ILE A 46 -20.73 -37.55 26.62
C ILE A 46 -19.68 -36.54 26.15
N MET A 47 -20.03 -35.25 26.10
CA MET A 47 -19.14 -34.20 25.62
C MET A 47 -18.11 -33.82 26.69
N PRO A 48 -16.81 -33.78 26.37
CA PRO A 48 -15.80 -33.41 27.33
C PRO A 48 -16.01 -31.95 27.76
N VAL A 49 -16.33 -31.74 29.03
CA VAL A 49 -16.26 -30.42 29.66
C VAL A 49 -14.79 -30.03 29.62
N SER A 50 -14.46 -28.93 28.96
CA SER A 50 -13.14 -28.34 29.13
C SER A 50 -13.05 -27.94 30.60
N TYR A 51 -12.40 -28.78 31.40
CA TYR A 51 -12.19 -28.54 32.82
C TYR A 51 -11.32 -27.30 32.95
N GLU A 52 -11.96 -26.18 33.20
CA GLU A 52 -11.32 -24.94 33.62
C GLU A 52 -10.88 -25.16 35.08
N GLY A 53 -9.83 -25.96 35.30
CA GLY A 53 -9.33 -26.18 36.67
C GLY A 53 -8.41 -27.36 36.98
N GLN A 54 -8.13 -28.30 36.07
CA GLN A 54 -7.19 -29.40 36.37
C GLN A 54 -5.94 -29.29 35.47
N THR A 55 -4.81 -29.02 36.12
CA THR A 55 -3.43 -29.04 35.63
C THR A 55 -3.20 -29.64 34.23
N ASP A 56 -2.66 -28.81 33.33
CA ASP A 56 -2.28 -29.04 31.92
C ASP A 56 -1.42 -30.29 31.61
N LEU A 57 -1.08 -31.12 32.61
CA LEU A 57 -0.21 -32.28 32.46
C LEU A 57 -0.96 -33.57 32.09
N GLU A 58 -2.17 -33.80 32.62
CA GLU A 58 -2.92 -35.06 32.41
C GLU A 58 -3.61 -35.13 31.03
N ILE A 59 -4.06 -33.99 30.49
CA ILE A 59 -4.75 -33.94 29.19
C ILE A 59 -3.74 -34.21 28.05
N VAL A 60 -2.51 -33.74 28.19
CA VAL A 60 -1.42 -34.04 27.24
C VAL A 60 -1.06 -35.53 27.26
N GLU A 61 -1.15 -36.17 28.42
CA GLU A 61 -0.84 -37.60 28.60
C GLU A 61 -1.95 -38.49 28.01
N ALA A 62 -3.23 -38.20 28.27
CA ALA A 62 -4.35 -38.95 27.69
C ALA A 62 -4.46 -38.79 26.16
N VAL A 63 -4.16 -37.59 25.63
CA VAL A 63 -4.11 -37.36 24.18
C VAL A 63 -2.89 -38.06 23.55
N LYS A 64 -1.73 -38.09 24.24
CA LYS A 64 -0.56 -38.88 23.80
C LYS A 64 -0.84 -40.38 23.80
N GLU A 65 -1.55 -40.90 24.79
CA GLU A 65 -1.86 -42.33 24.90
C GLU A 65 -2.76 -42.79 23.75
N LEU A 66 -3.75 -41.97 23.37
CA LEU A 66 -4.62 -42.23 22.22
C LEU A 66 -3.87 -42.15 20.88
N ASP A 67 -2.97 -41.17 20.73
CA ASP A 67 -2.18 -40.99 19.50
C ASP A 67 -1.12 -42.10 19.34
N SER A 68 -0.57 -42.60 20.45
CA SER A 68 0.37 -43.73 20.48
C SER A 68 -0.30 -45.05 20.06
N ASN A 69 -1.52 -45.31 20.56
CA ASN A 69 -2.29 -46.51 20.20
C ASN A 69 -2.68 -46.54 18.71
N TYR A 70 -2.96 -45.38 18.10
CA TYR A 70 -3.24 -45.29 16.67
C TYR A 70 -1.98 -45.52 15.81
N GLN A 71 -0.80 -45.12 16.27
CA GLN A 71 0.44 -45.28 15.52
C GLN A 71 1.05 -46.69 15.63
N GLU A 72 0.82 -47.40 16.74
CA GLU A 72 1.37 -48.75 16.97
C GLU A 72 0.61 -49.82 16.16
N SER A 73 -0.71 -49.63 15.96
CA SER A 73 -1.53 -50.48 15.09
C SER A 73 -1.22 -50.35 13.59
N ALA A 74 -0.61 -49.24 13.16
CA ALA A 74 -0.24 -49.01 11.75
C ALA A 74 1.16 -49.56 11.35
N LYS A 75 1.95 -50.08 12.30
CA LYS A 75 3.35 -50.51 12.03
C LYS A 75 3.60 -52.02 12.15
N GLN A 76 2.57 -52.82 12.41
CA GLN A 76 2.73 -54.27 12.62
C GLN A 76 2.42 -55.11 11.37
N GLY A 77 2.82 -54.60 10.19
CA GLY A 77 2.59 -55.25 8.90
C GLY A 77 3.78 -55.13 7.95
N SER A 78 4.98 -55.54 8.36
CA SER A 78 6.04 -55.93 7.41
C SER A 78 7.15 -56.68 8.13
N ARG A 79 7.03 -58.02 8.15
CA ARG A 79 8.11 -58.94 8.51
C ARG A 79 8.92 -59.28 7.25
N GLU A 80 10.20 -59.57 7.47
CA GLU A 80 11.15 -60.33 6.65
C GLU A 80 12.19 -59.59 5.77
N THR A 81 13.41 -59.52 6.34
CA THR A 81 14.67 -60.18 5.88
C THR A 81 15.80 -59.42 5.16
N VAL A 82 17.01 -59.73 5.68
CA VAL A 82 18.35 -59.80 5.07
C VAL A 82 19.27 -58.55 5.11
N THR A 83 20.23 -58.64 6.03
CA THR A 83 21.70 -58.49 5.89
C THR A 83 22.27 -57.41 4.96
N SER A 84 23.10 -56.51 5.52
CA SER A 84 24.55 -56.42 5.23
C SER A 84 25.24 -55.25 5.95
N MET A 85 26.46 -55.53 6.38
CA MET A 85 27.43 -54.71 7.10
C MET A 85 27.87 -53.45 6.33
N SER A 86 28.30 -52.39 7.03
CA SER A 86 29.59 -51.71 6.78
C SER A 86 29.89 -50.59 7.79
N LEU A 87 30.92 -50.83 8.59
CA LEU A 87 32.08 -49.99 8.95
C LEU A 87 31.92 -48.50 9.38
N LYS A 88 32.52 -48.26 10.55
CA LYS A 88 32.82 -47.01 11.24
C LYS A 88 33.65 -46.03 10.39
N SER A 89 33.44 -44.73 10.55
CA SER A 89 34.47 -43.73 10.91
C SER A 89 33.94 -42.27 10.79
N THR A 90 34.57 -41.38 11.54
CA THR A 90 34.64 -39.90 11.42
C THR A 90 33.64 -39.01 12.19
N GLU A 91 34.12 -38.64 13.38
CA GLU A 91 34.05 -37.37 14.11
C GLU A 91 33.39 -36.13 13.49
N HIS A 92 32.68 -35.42 14.39
CA HIS A 92 32.64 -33.96 14.53
C HIS A 92 32.08 -33.16 13.34
N LYS A 93 30.75 -33.15 13.22
CA LYS A 93 29.96 -32.01 12.68
C LYS A 93 28.46 -32.20 12.97
N GLN A 94 28.06 -32.19 14.25
CA GLN A 94 26.65 -32.37 14.64
C GLN A 94 26.15 -31.29 15.61
N GLN A 95 26.53 -30.03 15.38
CA GLN A 95 25.96 -28.89 16.12
C GLN A 95 25.25 -27.86 15.24
N LEU A 96 25.25 -28.00 13.91
CA LEU A 96 24.57 -27.05 13.01
C LEU A 96 23.17 -27.49 12.54
N GLY A 97 22.83 -28.79 12.62
CA GLY A 97 21.49 -29.30 12.29
C GLY A 97 20.45 -29.14 13.42
N LYS A 98 20.89 -29.03 14.68
CA LYS A 98 19.99 -28.93 15.85
C LYS A 98 19.27 -27.59 15.99
N ILE A 99 19.81 -26.51 15.41
CA ILE A 99 19.24 -25.16 15.52
C ILE A 99 18.09 -24.96 14.50
N GLU A 100 18.17 -25.60 13.34
CA GLU A 100 17.12 -25.54 12.32
C GLU A 100 15.93 -26.45 12.67
N GLU A 101 16.20 -27.60 13.29
CA GLU A 101 15.19 -28.50 13.84
C GLU A 101 14.43 -27.86 15.02
N LEU A 102 15.11 -27.10 15.89
CA LEU A 102 14.47 -26.32 16.97
C LEU A 102 13.54 -25.22 16.43
N LYS A 103 13.92 -24.51 15.36
CA LYS A 103 13.07 -23.48 14.73
C LYS A 103 11.88 -24.08 13.99
N SER A 104 12.07 -25.23 13.33
CA SER A 104 10.98 -26.01 12.72
C SER A 104 10.01 -26.54 13.77
N THR A 105 10.53 -27.08 14.88
CA THR A 105 9.74 -27.59 16.02
C THR A 105 8.96 -26.47 16.70
N HIS A 106 9.51 -25.27 16.83
CA HIS A 106 8.77 -24.10 17.35
C HIS A 106 7.61 -23.67 16.44
N HIS A 107 7.74 -23.82 15.12
CA HIS A 107 6.67 -23.49 14.17
C HIS A 107 5.56 -24.56 14.16
N LEU A 108 5.92 -25.83 14.29
CA LEU A 108 4.98 -26.95 14.42
C LEU A 108 4.27 -26.94 15.79
N SER A 109 5.00 -26.65 16.86
CA SER A 109 4.46 -26.51 18.22
C SER A 109 3.49 -25.31 18.31
N ASN A 110 3.86 -24.14 17.78
CA ASN A 110 2.93 -23.00 17.73
C ASN A 110 1.68 -23.27 16.88
N ARG A 111 1.78 -24.08 15.82
CA ARG A 111 0.62 -24.49 15.03
C ARG A 111 -0.25 -25.50 15.78
N ALA A 112 0.36 -26.46 16.47
CA ALA A 112 -0.35 -27.42 17.30
C ALA A 112 -1.08 -26.75 18.47
N VAL A 113 -0.43 -25.79 19.16
CA VAL A 113 -1.02 -25.02 20.25
C VAL A 113 -2.15 -24.10 19.78
N LYS A 114 -2.04 -23.50 18.58
CA LYS A 114 -3.14 -22.72 17.99
C LYS A 114 -4.32 -23.60 17.61
N ASN A 115 -4.06 -24.77 17.04
CA ASN A 115 -5.10 -25.73 16.68
C ASN A 115 -5.80 -26.30 17.91
N SER A 116 -5.06 -26.57 19.00
CA SER A 116 -5.65 -27.03 20.26
C SER A 116 -6.44 -25.92 20.96
N ALA A 117 -5.94 -24.68 20.98
CA ALA A 117 -6.68 -23.55 21.55
C ALA A 117 -7.98 -23.24 20.78
N LEU A 118 -7.96 -23.30 19.44
CA LEU A 118 -9.16 -23.17 18.61
C LEU A 118 -10.15 -24.33 18.82
N SER A 119 -9.65 -25.53 19.11
CA SER A 119 -10.46 -26.69 19.47
C SER A 119 -11.12 -26.54 20.85
N ILE A 120 -10.39 -25.99 21.83
CA ILE A 120 -10.94 -25.72 23.17
C ILE A 120 -12.03 -24.64 23.11
N GLU A 121 -11.81 -23.57 22.34
CA GLU A 121 -12.81 -22.51 22.14
C GLU A 121 -14.08 -23.05 21.46
N SER A 122 -13.92 -23.88 20.43
CA SER A 122 -15.07 -24.48 19.74
C SER A 122 -15.84 -25.43 20.65
N LEU A 123 -15.17 -26.23 21.49
CA LEU A 123 -15.80 -27.07 22.51
C LEU A 123 -16.57 -26.25 23.54
N ARG A 124 -15.98 -25.16 24.06
CA ARG A 124 -16.69 -24.25 24.99
C ARG A 124 -17.94 -23.66 24.35
N LYS A 125 -17.85 -23.25 23.09
CA LYS A 125 -19.00 -22.73 22.33
C LYS A 125 -20.08 -23.79 22.17
N ILE A 126 -19.74 -25.00 21.75
CA ILE A 126 -20.70 -26.10 21.61
C ILE A 126 -21.39 -26.38 22.96
N GLN A 127 -20.63 -26.35 24.06
CA GLN A 127 -21.20 -26.58 25.38
C GLN A 127 -22.13 -25.45 25.82
N ALA A 128 -21.79 -24.20 25.53
CA ALA A 128 -22.64 -23.04 25.77
C ALA A 128 -23.92 -23.10 24.91
N ASP A 129 -23.80 -23.45 23.63
CA ASP A 129 -24.93 -23.60 22.70
C ASP A 129 -25.87 -24.74 23.14
N ARG A 130 -25.31 -25.87 23.60
CA ARG A 130 -26.05 -26.98 24.21
C ARG A 130 -26.82 -26.52 25.46
N GLN A 131 -26.16 -25.80 26.37
CA GLN A 131 -26.81 -25.30 27.58
C GLN A 131 -27.93 -24.32 27.24
N TYR A 132 -27.69 -23.41 26.30
CA TYR A 132 -28.72 -22.48 25.81
C TYR A 132 -29.94 -23.23 25.25
N ALA A 133 -29.73 -24.24 24.40
CA ALA A 133 -30.81 -25.07 23.88
C ALA A 133 -31.58 -25.79 24.99
N SER A 134 -30.87 -26.33 25.99
CA SER A 134 -31.46 -26.98 27.16
C SER A 134 -32.32 -26.01 27.97
N ASP A 135 -31.84 -24.78 28.21
CA ASP A 135 -32.56 -23.75 28.94
C ASP A 135 -33.83 -23.32 28.19
N VAL A 136 -33.74 -23.10 26.87
CA VAL A 136 -34.87 -22.70 26.03
C VAL A 136 -35.93 -23.80 25.98
N ILE A 137 -35.52 -25.06 25.79
CA ILE A 137 -36.46 -26.20 25.75
C ILE A 137 -37.09 -26.40 27.13
N THR A 138 -36.33 -26.30 28.22
CA THR A 138 -36.85 -26.41 29.59
C THR A 138 -37.84 -25.28 29.91
N ALA A 139 -37.53 -24.05 29.50
CA ALA A 139 -38.45 -22.92 29.65
C ALA A 139 -39.75 -23.14 28.87
N THR A 140 -39.63 -23.70 27.67
CA THR A 140 -40.77 -24.04 26.80
C THR A 140 -41.61 -25.17 27.37
N LEU A 141 -40.98 -26.22 27.87
CA LEU A 141 -41.62 -27.32 28.58
C LEU A 141 -42.47 -26.79 29.75
N LYS A 142 -41.87 -25.96 30.62
CA LYS A 142 -42.56 -25.34 31.75
C LYS A 142 -43.71 -24.43 31.31
N ARG A 143 -43.54 -23.68 30.22
CA ARG A 143 -44.58 -22.77 29.69
C ARG A 143 -45.73 -23.56 29.05
N MET A 144 -45.42 -24.66 28.37
CA MET A 144 -46.39 -25.59 27.79
C MET A 144 -47.26 -26.22 28.89
N GLN A 145 -46.65 -26.73 29.95
CA GLN A 145 -47.37 -27.33 31.09
C GLN A 145 -48.28 -26.32 31.83
N LYS A 146 -47.83 -25.07 31.99
CA LYS A 146 -48.58 -24.04 32.75
C LYS A 146 -49.67 -23.35 31.95
N SER A 147 -49.44 -23.11 30.67
CA SER A 147 -50.26 -22.19 29.86
C SER A 147 -50.66 -22.72 28.49
N GLY A 148 -50.15 -23.88 28.06
CA GLY A 148 -50.40 -24.45 26.74
C GLY A 148 -49.80 -23.62 25.59
N THR A 149 -48.72 -22.86 25.85
CA THR A 149 -48.08 -21.98 24.85
C THR A 149 -46.58 -22.23 24.75
N PHE A 150 -46.01 -21.95 23.58
CA PHE A 150 -44.58 -22.08 23.28
C PHE A 150 -43.85 -20.72 23.14
N ASN A 151 -44.41 -19.64 23.70
CA ASN A 151 -43.95 -18.25 23.48
C ASN A 151 -42.47 -18.04 23.84
N SER A 152 -41.95 -18.86 24.75
CA SER A 152 -40.52 -18.89 25.09
C SER A 152 -39.60 -19.19 23.91
N LEU A 153 -40.03 -20.01 22.94
CA LEU A 153 -39.25 -20.25 21.71
C LEU A 153 -39.20 -19.00 20.85
N THR A 154 -40.34 -18.33 20.68
CA THR A 154 -40.45 -17.08 19.93
C THR A 154 -39.58 -16.00 20.56
N GLU A 155 -39.68 -15.81 21.87
CA GLU A 155 -38.85 -14.86 22.64
C GLU A 155 -37.35 -15.17 22.52
N ALA A 156 -36.97 -16.45 22.61
CA ALA A 156 -35.58 -16.87 22.44
C ALA A 156 -35.04 -16.60 21.02
N ASN A 157 -35.88 -16.83 20.00
CA ASN A 157 -35.53 -16.54 18.60
C ASN A 157 -35.36 -15.04 18.35
N GLU A 158 -36.27 -14.21 18.86
CA GLU A 158 -36.18 -12.75 18.78
C GLU A 158 -34.91 -12.21 19.47
N LYS A 159 -34.57 -12.78 20.63
CA LYS A 159 -33.34 -12.43 21.35
C LYS A 159 -32.08 -12.77 20.55
N GLU A 160 -32.02 -13.93 19.88
CA GLU A 160 -30.86 -14.32 19.09
C GLU A 160 -30.75 -13.51 17.79
N GLU A 161 -31.88 -13.20 17.13
CA GLU A 161 -31.88 -12.28 15.97
C GLU A 161 -31.42 -10.86 16.36
N ALA A 162 -31.87 -10.34 17.50
CA ALA A 162 -31.39 -9.06 18.02
C ALA A 162 -29.88 -9.09 18.33
N LYS A 163 -29.37 -10.21 18.85
CA LYS A 163 -27.93 -10.40 19.11
C LYS A 163 -27.13 -10.49 17.80
N LYS A 164 -27.61 -11.22 16.80
CA LYS A 164 -27.02 -11.32 15.46
C LYS A 164 -26.95 -9.95 14.76
N SER A 165 -28.01 -9.16 14.82
CA SER A 165 -28.03 -7.80 14.28
C SER A 165 -26.96 -6.91 14.92
N LYS A 166 -26.81 -6.94 16.25
CA LYS A 166 -25.74 -6.20 16.95
C LYS A 166 -24.33 -6.59 16.48
N PHE A 167 -24.08 -7.89 16.27
CA PHE A 167 -22.79 -8.35 15.75
C PHE A 167 -22.55 -7.87 14.31
N HIS A 168 -23.60 -7.85 13.48
CA HIS A 168 -23.51 -7.33 12.12
C HIS A 168 -23.14 -5.84 12.10
N ASP A 169 -23.74 -5.03 12.98
CA ASP A 169 -23.40 -3.60 13.11
C ASP A 169 -21.95 -3.38 13.55
N VAL A 170 -21.46 -4.20 14.48
CA VAL A 170 -20.05 -4.17 14.91
C VAL A 170 -19.11 -4.54 13.77
N LEU A 171 -19.47 -5.55 12.98
CA LEU A 171 -18.67 -5.99 11.83
C LEU A 171 -18.59 -4.88 10.77
N ILE A 172 -19.72 -4.30 10.36
CA ILE A 172 -19.78 -3.18 9.40
C ILE A 172 -18.89 -2.02 9.90
N ARG A 173 -19.02 -1.65 11.17
CA ARG A 173 -18.21 -0.58 11.78
C ARG A 173 -16.72 -0.92 11.77
N SER A 174 -16.35 -2.18 11.97
CA SER A 174 -14.96 -2.63 11.97
C SER A 174 -14.33 -2.56 10.57
N GLU A 175 -15.08 -2.94 9.53
CA GLU A 175 -14.64 -2.84 8.14
C GLU A 175 -14.51 -1.39 7.70
N GLY A 176 -15.46 -0.51 8.09
CA GLY A 176 -15.34 0.93 7.86
C GLY A 176 -14.08 1.52 8.47
N LYS A 177 -13.70 1.11 9.69
CA LYS A 177 -12.43 1.54 10.34
C LYS A 177 -11.19 1.10 9.56
N LYS A 178 -11.18 -0.09 8.95
CA LYS A 178 -10.06 -0.56 8.12
C LYS A 178 -9.91 0.27 6.86
N GLN A 179 -11.04 0.60 6.21
CA GLN A 179 -11.05 1.44 5.01
C GLN A 179 -10.53 2.86 5.32
N ILE A 180 -11.00 3.46 6.42
CA ILE A 180 -10.53 4.78 6.88
C ILE A 180 -9.02 4.77 7.10
N LYS A 181 -8.49 3.79 7.83
CA LYS A 181 -7.03 3.66 8.06
C LYS A 181 -6.22 3.50 6.76
N SER A 182 -6.78 2.79 5.77
CA SER A 182 -6.14 2.63 4.46
C SER A 182 -6.07 3.97 3.71
N LEU A 183 -7.17 4.73 3.68
CA LEU A 183 -7.23 6.04 3.05
C LEU A 183 -6.33 7.07 3.75
N GLU A 184 -6.29 7.07 5.08
CA GLU A 184 -5.38 7.92 5.87
C GLU A 184 -3.91 7.68 5.49
N LYS A 185 -3.53 6.40 5.32
CA LYS A 185 -2.18 6.03 4.88
C LYS A 185 -1.89 6.56 3.46
N GLN A 186 -2.82 6.37 2.52
CA GLN A 186 -2.67 6.87 1.15
C GLN A 186 -2.52 8.41 1.12
N LEU A 187 -3.31 9.12 1.91
CA LEU A 187 -3.20 10.58 2.02
C LEU A 187 -1.83 11.00 2.58
N GLN A 188 -1.34 10.30 3.59
CA GLN A 188 -0.02 10.57 4.16
C GLN A 188 1.11 10.31 3.14
N ASP A 189 1.00 9.23 2.37
CA ASP A 189 2.00 8.88 1.36
C ASP A 189 2.01 9.88 0.19
N VAL A 190 0.83 10.29 -0.31
CA VAL A 190 0.70 11.34 -1.33
C VAL A 190 1.28 12.68 -0.82
N LYS A 191 1.00 13.04 0.44
CA LYS A 191 1.58 14.25 1.04
C LYS A 191 3.10 14.20 1.08
N LYS A 192 3.70 13.06 1.47
CA LYS A 192 5.15 12.89 1.46
C LYS A 192 5.73 12.96 0.06
N GLN A 193 5.09 12.32 -0.91
CA GLN A 193 5.55 12.30 -2.31
C GLN A 193 5.51 13.70 -2.95
N THR A 194 4.46 14.47 -2.67
CA THR A 194 4.35 15.85 -3.16
C THR A 194 5.38 16.77 -2.50
N GLU A 195 5.68 16.58 -1.21
CA GLU A 195 6.74 17.33 -0.52
C GLU A 195 8.14 17.02 -1.06
N THR A 196 8.44 15.74 -1.35
CA THR A 196 9.73 15.35 -1.94
C THR A 196 9.87 15.87 -3.37
N GLU A 197 8.81 15.80 -4.17
CA GLU A 197 8.79 16.35 -5.52
C GLU A 197 8.99 17.88 -5.52
N LEU A 198 8.36 18.59 -4.59
CA LEU A 198 8.52 20.03 -4.44
C LEU A 198 9.98 20.38 -4.09
N LYS A 199 10.59 19.68 -3.12
CA LYS A 199 12.02 19.85 -2.80
C LYS A 199 12.93 19.56 -3.99
N SER A 200 12.61 18.54 -4.78
CA SER A 200 13.37 18.21 -5.99
C SER A 200 13.26 19.30 -7.06
N ARG A 201 12.07 19.90 -7.23
CA ARG A 201 11.86 21.02 -8.17
C ARG A 201 12.58 22.28 -7.70
N ASP A 202 12.55 22.59 -6.41
CA ASP A 202 13.29 23.72 -5.85
C ASP A 202 14.80 23.58 -6.07
N ALA A 203 15.35 22.37 -5.87
CA ALA A 203 16.75 22.08 -6.17
C ALA A 203 17.09 22.28 -7.66
N MET A 204 16.17 21.87 -8.56
CA MET A 204 16.34 22.09 -10.00
C MET A 204 16.31 23.59 -10.37
N ILE A 205 15.40 24.36 -9.76
CA ILE A 205 15.32 25.82 -9.96
C ILE A 205 16.62 26.50 -9.54
N LEU A 206 17.20 26.10 -8.40
CA LEU A 206 18.48 26.63 -7.93
C LEU A 206 19.61 26.33 -8.93
N ASN A 207 19.73 25.07 -9.37
CA ASN A 207 20.76 24.69 -10.35
C ASN A 207 20.62 25.47 -11.67
N LEU A 208 19.41 25.57 -12.22
CA LEU A 208 19.17 26.32 -13.45
C LEU A 208 19.45 27.81 -13.29
N LYS A 209 19.19 28.38 -12.11
CA LYS A 209 19.52 29.78 -11.81
C LYS A 209 21.03 30.01 -11.81
N ASP A 210 21.78 29.08 -11.24
CA ASP A 210 23.25 29.13 -11.22
C ASP A 210 23.83 29.02 -12.64
N GLU A 211 23.33 28.08 -13.45
CA GLU A 211 23.72 27.92 -14.87
C GLU A 211 23.42 29.20 -15.69
N LEU A 212 22.24 29.80 -15.49
CA LEU A 212 21.90 31.06 -16.16
C LEU A 212 22.82 32.21 -15.75
N GLN A 213 23.19 32.28 -14.47
CA GLN A 213 24.11 33.30 -13.99
C GLN A 213 25.52 33.09 -14.56
N GLU A 214 25.99 31.85 -14.65
CA GLU A 214 27.27 31.50 -15.27
C GLU A 214 27.30 31.88 -16.76
N ILE A 215 26.28 31.48 -17.53
CA ILE A 215 26.18 31.81 -18.95
C ILE A 215 26.13 33.32 -19.15
N LYS A 216 25.36 34.04 -18.32
CA LYS A 216 25.28 35.51 -18.38
C LYS A 216 26.64 36.16 -18.15
N ALA A 217 27.41 35.69 -17.17
CA ALA A 217 28.75 36.18 -16.91
C ALA A 217 29.68 35.91 -18.10
N LYS A 218 29.66 34.69 -18.64
CA LYS A 218 30.47 34.28 -19.80
C LYS A 218 30.17 35.14 -21.03
N VAL A 219 28.89 35.27 -21.39
CA VAL A 219 28.45 36.09 -22.54
C VAL A 219 28.82 37.56 -22.37
N SER A 220 28.69 38.10 -21.15
CA SER A 220 29.11 39.47 -20.88
C SER A 220 30.61 39.69 -21.08
N MET A 221 31.45 38.74 -20.64
CA MET A 221 32.89 38.80 -20.86
C MET A 221 33.27 38.66 -22.33
N GLU A 222 32.64 37.72 -23.03
CA GLU A 222 32.86 37.50 -24.46
C GLU A 222 32.45 38.73 -25.29
N SER A 223 31.29 39.33 -24.99
CA SER A 223 30.83 40.55 -25.63
C SER A 223 31.80 41.72 -25.42
N ALA A 224 32.31 41.91 -24.21
CA ALA A 224 33.30 42.95 -23.92
C ALA A 224 34.63 42.70 -24.66
N TYR A 225 35.07 41.44 -24.75
CA TYR A 225 36.27 41.07 -25.50
C TYR A 225 36.13 41.33 -26.99
N VAL A 226 35.04 40.86 -27.61
CA VAL A 226 34.76 41.05 -29.04
C VAL A 226 34.64 42.54 -29.37
N LYS A 227 33.94 43.32 -28.55
CA LYS A 227 33.84 44.77 -28.71
C LYS A 227 35.22 45.43 -28.66
N LYS A 228 36.02 45.14 -27.63
CA LYS A 228 37.37 45.71 -27.53
C LYS A 228 38.27 45.33 -28.69
N SER A 229 38.19 44.09 -29.17
CA SER A 229 38.94 43.60 -30.33
C SER A 229 38.57 44.34 -31.61
N THR A 230 37.27 44.49 -31.87
CA THR A 230 36.76 45.20 -33.06
C THR A 230 37.04 46.70 -32.99
N ASP A 231 36.86 47.34 -31.84
CA ASP A 231 37.21 48.75 -31.62
C ASP A 231 38.70 49.02 -31.87
N LEU A 232 39.59 48.12 -31.40
CA LEU A 232 41.03 48.21 -31.66
C LEU A 232 41.36 48.06 -33.14
N GLN A 233 40.71 47.12 -33.84
CA GLN A 233 40.90 46.92 -35.27
C GLN A 233 40.46 48.16 -36.06
N VAL A 234 39.30 48.74 -35.73
CA VAL A 234 38.79 49.97 -36.35
C VAL A 234 39.73 51.15 -36.08
N HIS A 235 40.21 51.30 -34.84
CA HIS A 235 41.13 52.37 -34.49
C HIS A 235 42.46 52.24 -35.25
N GLU A 236 42.99 51.02 -35.38
CA GLU A 236 44.22 50.76 -36.13
C GLU A 236 44.05 51.05 -37.63
N THR A 237 42.97 50.58 -38.25
CA THR A 237 42.69 50.86 -39.67
C THR A 237 42.48 52.35 -39.90
N GLN A 238 41.71 53.03 -39.04
CA GLN A 238 41.51 54.47 -39.11
C GLN A 238 42.85 55.22 -39.02
N LYS A 239 43.75 54.84 -38.11
CA LYS A 239 45.07 55.46 -37.98
C LYS A 239 45.92 55.26 -39.24
N ARG A 240 45.89 54.08 -39.85
CA ARG A 240 46.59 53.80 -41.12
C ARG A 240 46.03 54.65 -42.26
N CYS A 241 44.70 54.74 -42.39
CA CYS A 241 44.04 55.58 -43.38
C CYS A 241 44.40 57.06 -43.19
N ASN A 242 44.30 57.59 -41.97
CA ASN A 242 44.67 58.97 -41.67
C ASN A 242 46.14 59.27 -42.00
N ASN A 243 47.06 58.32 -41.73
CA ASN A 243 48.46 58.50 -42.07
C ASN A 243 48.68 58.52 -43.58
N ALA A 244 48.02 57.63 -44.33
CA ALA A 244 48.06 57.61 -45.79
C ALA A 244 47.48 58.89 -46.41
N GLU A 245 46.35 59.38 -45.89
CA GLU A 245 45.75 60.66 -46.30
C GLU A 245 46.70 61.83 -46.04
N ASN A 246 47.31 61.91 -44.85
CA ASN A 246 48.30 62.95 -44.54
C ASN A 246 49.54 62.90 -45.45
N ILE A 247 49.96 61.71 -45.90
CA ILE A 247 51.06 61.56 -46.87
C ILE A 247 50.62 62.10 -48.23
N LEU A 248 49.45 61.70 -48.71
CA LEU A 248 48.89 62.19 -49.98
C LEU A 248 48.67 63.71 -49.97
N ASP A 249 48.16 64.27 -48.87
CA ASP A 249 47.95 65.72 -48.72
C ASP A 249 49.28 66.49 -48.79
N LYS A 250 50.35 65.96 -48.19
CA LYS A 250 51.69 66.55 -48.31
C LYS A 250 52.22 66.49 -49.75
N GLU A 251 52.01 65.37 -50.45
CA GLU A 251 52.40 65.23 -51.86
C GLU A 251 51.65 66.21 -52.76
N ILE A 252 50.35 66.42 -52.51
CA ILE A 252 49.52 67.42 -53.20
C ILE A 252 50.01 68.85 -52.90
N GLN A 253 50.34 69.17 -51.65
CA GLN A 253 50.87 70.50 -51.30
C GLN A 253 52.26 70.79 -51.89
N VAL A 254 53.09 69.77 -52.12
CA VAL A 254 54.42 69.89 -52.76
C VAL A 254 54.32 69.97 -54.28
N SER A 255 53.21 69.56 -54.89
CA SER A 255 52.96 69.61 -56.34
C SER A 255 52.01 70.74 -56.84
N PRO A 256 52.17 72.04 -56.49
CA PRO A 256 51.40 73.12 -57.10
C PRO A 256 51.78 73.44 -58.57
N SER A 257 52.70 72.70 -59.20
CA SER A 257 53.36 73.16 -60.43
C SER A 257 52.86 72.56 -61.76
N HIS A 258 51.76 71.80 -61.80
CA HIS A 258 51.20 71.34 -63.08
C HIS A 258 49.66 71.44 -63.19
N GLY A 259 49.22 72.54 -63.83
CA GLY A 259 48.02 72.75 -64.67
C GLY A 259 46.65 72.04 -64.39
N PRO A 260 45.52 72.78 -64.32
CA PRO A 260 44.22 72.28 -63.86
C PRO A 260 43.32 71.58 -64.92
N TYR A 261 43.88 70.90 -65.94
CA TYR A 261 43.04 70.36 -67.04
C TYR A 261 42.96 68.83 -67.18
N SER A 262 43.63 68.05 -66.34
CA SER A 262 43.62 66.58 -66.45
C SER A 262 43.25 65.85 -65.14
N THR A 263 43.26 66.56 -64.01
CA THR A 263 43.22 65.96 -62.67
C THR A 263 41.81 65.63 -62.18
N GLY A 264 40.77 66.29 -62.72
CA GLY A 264 39.37 66.13 -62.26
C GLY A 264 38.76 64.76 -62.54
N ARG A 265 39.21 64.04 -63.59
CA ARG A 265 38.69 62.69 -63.91
C ARG A 265 39.38 61.58 -63.14
N HIS A 266 40.66 61.73 -62.80
CA HIS A 266 41.39 60.69 -62.05
C HIS A 266 41.01 60.68 -60.56
N ILE A 267 40.78 61.84 -59.95
CA ILE A 267 40.39 61.94 -58.53
C ILE A 267 38.99 61.33 -58.29
N GLN A 268 38.06 61.46 -59.24
CA GLN A 268 36.74 60.81 -59.14
C GLN A 268 36.81 59.29 -59.32
N LEU A 269 37.72 58.77 -60.16
CA LEU A 269 37.86 57.33 -60.36
C LEU A 269 38.45 56.65 -59.12
N VAL A 270 39.50 57.21 -58.53
CA VAL A 270 40.18 56.62 -57.37
C VAL A 270 39.31 56.67 -56.12
N ARG A 271 38.57 57.77 -55.88
CA ARG A 271 37.64 57.85 -54.74
C ARG A 271 36.45 56.88 -54.86
N LYS A 272 36.07 56.50 -56.10
CA LYS A 272 35.00 55.52 -56.36
C LYS A 272 35.49 54.08 -56.27
N GLU A 273 36.75 53.80 -56.63
CA GLU A 273 37.37 52.48 -56.46
C GLU A 273 37.76 52.18 -55.00
N SER A 274 38.19 53.16 -54.21
CA SER A 274 38.40 52.94 -52.76
C SER A 274 37.08 52.69 -51.99
N SER A 275 35.93 53.02 -52.59
CA SER A 275 34.60 52.67 -52.07
C SER A 275 34.09 51.32 -52.58
N LEU A 276 34.73 50.71 -53.59
CA LEU A 276 34.34 49.43 -54.18
C LEU A 276 35.53 48.45 -54.18
N ALA A 277 35.64 47.71 -53.07
CA ALA A 277 36.08 46.30 -52.94
C ALA A 277 37.30 46.05 -52.02
N PRO A 278 37.39 44.86 -51.38
CA PRO A 278 36.40 43.79 -51.24
C PRO A 278 35.89 43.64 -49.79
N GLN A 279 34.59 43.35 -49.65
CA GLN A 279 34.12 42.54 -48.52
C GLN A 279 34.90 41.21 -48.55
N MET A 280 35.60 40.90 -47.46
CA MET A 280 36.11 39.56 -47.18
C MET A 280 35.41 39.03 -45.93
N PRO A 281 35.24 37.70 -45.83
CA PRO A 281 33.95 37.11 -45.53
C PRO A 281 33.62 37.18 -44.04
N PHE A 282 32.55 37.90 -43.68
CA PHE A 282 31.82 37.60 -42.46
C PHE A 282 31.00 36.33 -42.69
N VAL A 283 31.63 35.17 -42.50
CA VAL A 283 30.91 33.94 -42.19
C VAL A 283 31.17 33.64 -40.71
N PHE A 284 30.29 34.17 -39.86
CA PHE A 284 30.00 33.55 -38.57
C PHE A 284 28.50 33.38 -38.50
N SER A 285 28.01 32.24 -38.99
CA SER A 285 26.66 31.77 -38.69
C SER A 285 26.59 31.44 -37.20
N ILE A 286 26.07 32.36 -36.40
CA ILE A 286 25.59 32.03 -35.05
C ILE A 286 24.10 31.71 -35.20
N THR A 287 23.80 30.42 -35.34
CA THR A 287 22.43 29.91 -35.22
C THR A 287 22.00 30.04 -33.76
N VAL A 288 21.37 31.16 -33.40
CA VAL A 288 20.62 31.27 -32.14
C VAL A 288 19.29 30.54 -32.34
N THR A 289 19.24 29.25 -32.03
CA THR A 289 17.98 28.55 -31.80
C THR A 289 17.35 29.11 -30.53
N ASN A 290 16.49 30.10 -30.69
CA ASN A 290 15.55 30.54 -29.66
C ASN A 290 14.45 29.48 -29.60
N LYS A 291 14.66 28.44 -28.79
CA LYS A 291 13.61 27.48 -28.47
C LYS A 291 12.92 27.98 -27.21
N THR A 292 11.84 28.71 -27.44
CA THR A 292 10.83 29.10 -26.46
C THR A 292 10.45 27.89 -25.61
N ILE A 293 10.57 28.02 -24.29
CA ILE A 293 9.88 27.21 -23.29
C ILE A 293 8.55 27.89 -23.00
#